data_AF-A0AAU9EX58-F1
#
_entry.id   AF-A0AAU9EX58-F1
#
_cell.length_a   1.000
_cell.length_b   1.000
_cell.length_c   1.000
_cell.angle_alpha   90.00
_cell.angle_beta   90.00
_cell.angle_gamma   90.00
#
_symmetry.space_group_name_H-M   'P 1'
#
loop_
_entity.id
_entity.type
_entity.pdbx_description
1 polymer ?
#
loop_
_entity_poly.entity_id
_entity_poly.type
_entity_poly.pdbx_seq_one_letter_code
_entity_poly.pdbx_strand_id
1 'polypeptide(L)'
;MFTRSAQFNFLREYRKACAGDDVPAQELVREASSAWQALTPEEKSLFEEKEYLSARLAEAGPSAIGITVGLLTAQLSDNLMEMGSKTEIWTKSTTKSKSTKQNPSNSTVSDVDQP
;
A
#
# COMPACT_ATOMS: atom_id res chain seq x y z
N MET A 1 6.42 9.58 8.45
CA MET A 1 5.68 10.81 8.14
C MET A 1 6.47 11.54 7.05
N PHE A 2 5.83 11.83 5.91
CA PHE A 2 6.42 12.66 4.84
C PHE A 2 6.16 14.13 5.16
N THR A 3 6.99 15.03 4.64
CA THR A 3 6.84 16.47 4.91
C THR A 3 6.61 17.23 3.61
N ARG A 4 6.01 18.42 3.73
CA ARG A 4 5.87 19.38 2.62
C ARG A 4 7.17 20.13 2.31
N SER A 5 8.26 19.82 3.02
CA SER A 5 9.54 20.51 2.85
C SER A 5 10.52 19.56 2.17
N ALA A 6 11.00 19.96 1.00
CA ALA A 6 12.00 19.20 0.26
C ALA A 6 13.29 18.96 1.07
N GLN A 7 13.68 19.93 1.90
CA GLN A 7 14.84 19.82 2.79
C GLN A 7 14.71 18.70 3.83
N PHE A 8 13.53 18.57 4.45
CA PHE A 8 13.29 17.51 5.44
C PHE A 8 13.11 16.14 4.79
N ASN A 9 12.54 16.09 3.59
CA ASN A 9 12.49 14.88 2.77
C ASN A 9 13.91 14.42 2.39
N PHE A 10 14.78 15.33 1.96
CA PHE A 10 16.19 15.05 1.71
C PHE A 10 16.91 14.55 2.97
N LEU A 11 16.80 15.26 4.09
CA LEU A 11 17.43 14.89 5.36
C LEU A 11 17.06 13.46 5.78
N ARG A 12 15.81 13.04 5.51
CA ARG A 12 15.37 11.69 5.79
C ARG A 12 16.08 10.66 4.92
N GLU A 13 16.20 10.89 3.62
CA GLU A 13 16.89 9.96 2.73
C GLU A 13 18.41 9.96 2.99
N TYR A 14 19.00 11.12 3.31
CA TYR A 14 20.39 11.24 3.73
C TYR A 14 20.65 10.37 4.97
N ARG A 15 19.80 10.49 6.00
CA ARG A 15 19.90 9.65 7.21
C ARG A 15 19.78 8.16 6.92
N LYS A 16 18.90 7.76 5.98
CA LYS A 16 18.77 6.36 5.57
C LYS A 16 20.00 5.86 4.83
N ALA A 17 20.64 6.71 4.03
CA ALA A 17 21.88 6.35 3.33
C ALA A 17 23.04 6.13 4.32
N CYS A 18 23.04 6.85 5.46
CA CYS A 18 23.97 6.62 6.57
C CYS A 18 23.57 5.44 7.49
N ALA A 19 22.53 4.66 7.16
CA ALA A 19 22.08 3.58 8.04
C ALA A 19 23.17 2.51 8.19
N GLY A 20 23.68 2.36 9.41
CA GLY A 20 24.80 1.47 9.73
C GLY A 20 25.97 2.19 10.38
N ASP A 21 26.05 3.52 10.21
CA ASP A 21 27.07 4.36 10.81
C ASP A 21 26.52 5.06 12.06
N ASP A 22 27.29 5.06 13.16
CA ASP A 22 26.94 5.79 14.38
C ASP A 22 27.32 7.28 14.26
N VAL A 23 26.69 7.96 13.31
CA VAL A 23 26.93 9.39 13.07
C VAL A 23 26.17 10.23 14.11
N PRO A 24 26.85 11.08 14.89
CA PRO A 24 26.19 11.98 15.82
C PRO A 24 25.14 12.86 15.13
N ALA A 25 23.99 13.08 15.77
CA ALA A 25 22.88 13.81 15.15
C ALA A 25 23.26 15.22 14.64
N GLN A 26 24.11 15.93 15.39
CA GLN A 26 24.61 17.25 15.00
C GLN A 26 25.51 17.19 13.76
N GLU A 27 26.34 16.14 13.67
CA GLU A 27 27.20 15.90 12.51
C GLU A 27 26.36 15.62 11.27
N LEU A 28 25.41 14.67 11.39
CA LEU A 28 24.51 14.29 10.32
C LEU A 28 23.73 15.49 9.76
N VAL A 29 23.20 16.37 10.62
CA VAL A 29 22.48 17.56 10.18
C VAL A 29 23.42 18.56 9.49
N ARG A 30 24.65 18.72 9.98
CA ARG A 30 25.64 19.60 9.35
C ARG A 30 25.99 19.11 7.95
N GLU A 31 26.35 17.84 7.82
CA GLU A 31 26.72 17.23 6.53
C GLU A 31 25.54 17.23 5.55
N ALA A 32 24.34 16.87 6.02
CA ALA A 32 23.13 16.94 5.19
C ALA A 32 22.83 18.37 4.72
N SER A 33 23.04 19.38 5.57
CA SER A 33 22.86 20.78 5.18
C SER A 33 23.85 21.18 4.08
N SER A 34 25.12 20.82 4.22
CA SER A 34 26.15 21.05 3.18
C SER A 34 25.82 20.32 1.88
N ALA A 35 25.43 19.05 1.96
CA ALA A 35 25.03 18.25 0.80
C ALA A 35 23.80 18.85 0.10
N TRP A 36 22.80 19.30 0.86
CA TRP A 36 21.62 19.96 0.31
C TRP A 36 21.98 21.24 -0.47
N GLN A 37 22.91 22.05 0.03
CA GLN A 37 23.35 23.25 -0.68
C GLN A 37 24.06 22.92 -2.00
N ALA A 38 24.79 21.80 -2.05
CA ALA A 38 25.49 21.35 -3.25
C ALA A 38 24.58 20.81 -4.36
N LEU A 39 23.33 20.41 -4.04
CA LEU A 39 22.37 19.94 -5.04
C LEU A 39 21.94 21.03 -6.01
N THR A 40 21.80 20.66 -7.28
CA THR A 40 21.17 21.46 -8.32
C THR A 40 19.67 21.65 -8.05
N PRO A 41 19.02 22.67 -8.66
CA PRO A 41 17.57 22.84 -8.58
C PRO A 41 16.79 21.60 -9.04
N GLU A 42 17.26 20.92 -10.09
CA GLU A 42 16.66 19.72 -10.64
C GLU A 42 16.73 18.57 -9.63
N GLU A 43 17.87 18.35 -8.98
CA GLU A 43 18.01 17.32 -7.93
C GLU A 43 17.16 17.64 -6.71
N LYS A 44 17.08 18.91 -6.31
CA LYS A 44 16.22 19.36 -5.20
C LYS A 44 14.74 19.08 -5.49
N SER A 45 14.32 19.19 -6.75
CA SER A 45 12.92 18.95 -7.17
C SER A 45 12.45 17.52 -6.89
N LEU A 46 13.36 16.53 -6.86
CA LEU A 46 13.04 15.14 -6.53
C LEU A 46 12.56 14.96 -5.09
N PHE A 47 12.89 15.90 -4.21
CA PHE A 47 12.50 15.87 -2.81
C PHE A 47 11.24 16.69 -2.52
N GLU A 48 10.72 17.42 -3.51
CA GLU A 48 9.43 18.09 -3.41
C GLU A 48 8.31 17.08 -3.20
N GLU A 49 7.30 17.45 -2.40
CA GLU A 49 6.29 16.52 -1.87
C GLU A 49 5.70 15.61 -2.95
N LYS A 50 5.30 16.18 -4.09
CA LYS A 50 4.67 15.42 -5.16
C LYS A 50 5.59 14.34 -5.74
N GLU A 51 6.76 14.74 -6.23
CA GLU A 51 7.71 13.84 -6.89
C GLU A 51 8.21 12.79 -5.89
N TYR A 52 8.47 13.22 -4.67
CA TYR A 52 8.95 12.38 -3.60
C TYR A 52 7.94 11.31 -3.16
N LEU A 53 6.67 11.69 -2.99
CA LEU A 53 5.61 10.74 -2.65
C LEU A 53 5.38 9.74 -3.78
N SER A 54 5.36 10.21 -5.03
CA SER A 54 5.24 9.34 -6.21
C SER A 54 6.36 8.30 -6.26
N ALA A 55 7.62 8.71 -6.06
CA ALA A 55 8.76 7.79 -6.01
C ALA A 55 8.63 6.77 -4.87
N ARG A 56 8.28 7.22 -3.66
CA ARG A 56 8.15 6.35 -2.49
C ARG A 56 6.98 5.38 -2.59
N LEU A 57 5.89 5.76 -3.26
CA LEU A 57 4.77 4.89 -3.53
C LEU A 57 5.14 3.80 -4.54
N ALA A 58 5.89 4.15 -5.59
CA ALA A 58 6.40 3.19 -6.56
C ALA A 58 7.34 2.16 -5.90
N GLU A 59 8.21 2.60 -4.99
CA GLU A 59 9.11 1.71 -4.23
C GLU A 59 8.38 0.78 -3.24
N ALA A 60 7.26 1.22 -2.65
CA ALA A 60 6.53 0.42 -1.65
C ALA A 60 5.84 -0.83 -2.25
N GLY A 61 5.75 -0.91 -3.58
CA GLY A 61 5.16 -2.03 -4.30
C GLY A 61 3.64 -2.16 -4.14
N PRO A 62 2.96 -2.92 -5.02
CA PRO A 62 1.50 -3.06 -4.99
C PRO A 62 0.96 -3.67 -3.68
N SER A 63 1.76 -4.48 -3.00
CA SER A 63 1.36 -5.21 -1.79
C SER A 63 1.15 -4.28 -0.59
N ALA A 64 2.05 -3.33 -0.34
CA ALA A 64 1.90 -2.39 0.77
C ALA A 64 0.70 -1.44 0.56
N ILE A 65 0.42 -1.06 -0.69
CA ILE A 65 -0.74 -0.25 -1.08
C ILE A 65 -2.03 -1.04 -0.87
N GLY A 66 -2.06 -2.32 -1.25
CA GLY A 66 -3.21 -3.19 -1.02
C GLY A 66 -3.56 -3.34 0.47
N ILE A 67 -2.55 -3.44 1.34
CA ILE A 67 -2.75 -3.53 2.80
C ILE A 67 -3.36 -2.23 3.35
N THR A 68 -2.86 -1.06 2.95
CA THR A 68 -3.39 0.22 3.46
C THR A 68 -4.80 0.51 2.94
N VAL A 69 -5.08 0.22 1.67
CA VAL A 69 -6.43 0.35 1.09
C VAL A 69 -7.40 -0.62 1.76
N GLY A 70 -6.99 -1.87 1.99
CA GLY A 70 -7.80 -2.86 2.69
C GLY A 70 -8.12 -2.45 4.13
N LEU A 71 -7.12 -1.94 4.86
CA LEU A 71 -7.29 -1.45 6.23
C LEU A 71 -8.22 -0.23 6.30
N LEU A 72 -8.05 0.76 5.41
CA LEU A 72 -8.93 1.93 5.34
C LEU A 72 -10.37 1.54 4.98
N THR A 73 -10.53 0.55 4.10
CA THR A 73 -11.84 0.02 3.72
C THR A 73 -12.52 -0.65 4.91
N ALA A 74 -11.80 -1.49 5.65
CA ALA A 74 -12.30 -2.13 6.87
C ALA A 74 -12.69 -1.09 7.93
N GLN A 75 -11.85 -0.07 8.13
CA GLN A 75 -12.11 0.99 9.10
C GLN A 75 -13.32 1.86 8.71
N LEU A 76 -13.53 2.13 7.42
CA LEU A 76 -14.72 2.84 6.95
C LEU A 76 -15.99 2.00 7.14
N SER A 77 -15.95 0.69 6.87
CA SER A 77 -17.10 -0.18 7.08
C SER A 77 -17.48 -0.29 8.55
N ASP A 78 -16.50 -0.35 9.46
CA ASP A 78 -16.77 -0.41 10.91
C ASP A 78 -17.46 0.87 11.41
N ASN A 79 -16.98 2.04 10.97
CA ASN A 79 -17.60 3.34 11.29
C ASN A 79 -19.02 3.48 10.71
N LEU A 80 -19.31 2.85 9.56
CA LEU A 80 -20.65 2.87 8.95
C LEU A 80 -21.62 1.91 9.65
N MET A 81 -21.16 0.74 10.12
CA MET A 81 -21.98 -0.19 10.88
C MET A 81 -22.37 0.36 12.26
N GLU A 82 -21.53 1.18 12.89
CA GLU A 82 -21.82 1.82 14.18
C GLU A 82 -22.95 2.87 14.06
N MET A 83 -23.12 3.49 12.88
CA MET A 83 -24.21 4.43 12.59
C MET A 83 -25.48 3.76 12.02
N GLY A 84 -25.41 2.46 11.70
CA GLY A 84 -26.51 1.67 11.10
C GLY A 84 -27.37 0.90 12.09
N SER A 85 -27.07 0.95 13.40
CA SER A 85 -27.86 0.26 14.42
C SER A 85 -29.10 1.06 14.82
N LYS A 86 -30.08 1.18 13.91
CA LYS A 86 -31.54 1.29 14.15
C LYS A 86 -32.32 1.55 12.85
N THR A 87 -32.25 0.63 11.90
CA THR A 87 -33.40 0.40 11.01
C THR A 87 -33.73 -1.08 11.02
N GLU A 88 -34.77 -1.42 11.77
CA GLU A 88 -35.44 -2.73 11.73
C GLU A 88 -35.81 -3.04 10.28
N ILE A 89 -35.25 -4.11 9.73
CA ILE A 89 -35.83 -4.74 8.53
C ILE A 89 -36.06 -6.21 8.84
N TRP A 90 -37.26 -6.42 9.36
CA TRP A 90 -37.97 -7.68 9.38
C TRP A 90 -38.10 -8.25 7.97
N THR A 91 -37.49 -9.40 7.72
CA THR A 91 -37.99 -10.36 6.73
C THR A 91 -37.97 -11.76 7.31
N LYS A 92 -39.19 -12.23 7.63
CA LYS A 92 -39.51 -13.66 7.68
C LYS A 92 -39.29 -14.21 6.26
N SER A 93 -38.87 -15.45 6.01
CA SER A 93 -39.69 -16.65 6.22
C SER A 93 -38.91 -17.93 5.88
N THR A 94 -39.01 -18.94 6.76
CA THR A 94 -39.27 -20.38 6.51
C THR A 94 -38.41 -21.30 5.61
N THR A 95 -37.73 -22.24 6.30
CA THR A 95 -37.70 -23.73 6.16
C THR A 95 -37.01 -24.48 4.99
N LYS A 96 -35.92 -25.18 5.39
CA LYS A 96 -35.60 -26.63 5.28
C LYS A 96 -35.74 -27.37 3.92
N SER A 97 -34.62 -27.97 3.48
CA SER A 97 -34.35 -29.44 3.36
C SER A 97 -33.28 -29.73 2.29
N LYS A 98 -32.13 -30.33 2.63
CA LYS A 98 -31.77 -31.77 2.56
C LYS A 98 -31.09 -32.20 1.24
N SER A 99 -29.80 -32.55 1.37
CA SER A 99 -28.93 -33.47 0.61
C SER A 99 -29.50 -34.19 -0.63
N THR A 100 -28.72 -34.28 -1.73
CA THR A 100 -28.12 -35.53 -2.26
C THR A 100 -27.26 -35.31 -3.52
N LYS A 101 -26.12 -36.02 -3.57
CA LYS A 101 -25.15 -36.21 -4.67
C LYS A 101 -25.78 -36.47 -6.04
N GLN A 102 -25.12 -36.00 -7.12
CA GLN A 102 -24.87 -36.83 -8.31
C GLN A 102 -23.79 -36.20 -9.22
N ASN A 103 -22.78 -37.00 -9.55
CA ASN A 103 -21.80 -36.79 -10.61
C ASN A 103 -21.81 -38.09 -11.41
N PRO A 104 -21.90 -38.06 -12.76
CA PRO A 104 -20.89 -38.77 -13.54
C PRO A 104 -20.48 -38.07 -14.86
N SER A 105 -19.16 -37.89 -14.98
CA SER A 105 -18.23 -38.01 -16.12
C SER A 105 -18.69 -38.03 -17.61
N ASN A 106 -17.95 -37.21 -18.37
CA ASN A 106 -17.24 -37.45 -19.65
C ASN A 106 -17.93 -37.35 -21.03
N SER A 107 -17.35 -36.50 -21.90
CA SER A 107 -16.82 -36.85 -23.24
C SER A 107 -15.87 -35.75 -23.72
N THR A 108 -14.57 -36.01 -23.96
CA THR A 108 -13.92 -36.62 -25.15
C THR A 108 -13.57 -35.60 -26.22
N VAL A 109 -12.30 -35.19 -26.30
CA VAL A 109 -11.62 -34.81 -27.56
C VAL A 109 -10.11 -35.05 -27.35
N SER A 110 -9.49 -35.88 -28.19
CA SER A 110 -8.15 -35.68 -28.77
C SER A 110 -7.82 -36.88 -29.64
N ASP A 111 -7.95 -36.65 -30.95
CA ASP A 111 -7.67 -37.55 -32.05
C ASP A 111 -6.37 -37.04 -32.69
N VAL A 112 -5.26 -37.76 -32.52
CA VAL A 112 -4.02 -37.59 -33.28
C VAL A 112 -3.30 -38.93 -33.25
N ASP A 113 -3.29 -39.66 -34.36
CA ASP A 113 -2.12 -40.42 -34.82
C ASP A 113 -2.25 -40.82 -36.31
N GLN A 114 -1.24 -40.45 -37.09
CA GLN A 114 -0.86 -40.96 -38.42
C GLN A 114 0.66 -40.76 -38.52
N PRO A 115 1.42 -41.51 -39.35
CA PRO A 115 0.99 -42.35 -40.48
C PRO A 115 1.17 -43.87 -40.31
#